data_AF-B7PH67-F1
#
_entry.id   AF-B7PH67-F1
#
_cell.length_a   1.000
_cell.length_b   1.000
_cell.length_c   1.000
_cell.angle_alpha   90.00
_cell.angle_beta   90.00
_cell.angle_gamma   90.00
#
_symmetry.space_group_name_H-M   'P 1'
#
loop_
_entity.id
_entity.type
_entity.pdbx_description
1 polymer ?
#
loop_
_entity_poly.entity_id
_entity_poly.type
_entity_poly.pdbx_seq_one_letter_code
_entity_poly.pdbx_strand_id
1 'polypeptide(L)'
;MMTRLTTLAFGLFVWHCELQLTTADVCDVRTCDANPNCSCISMKPPAGLTMDTMPQFVMLTFDDAVNEGNIHFYRELLGSGKRKNKATGCDIAATFFVSAEYLNYQYVHELYTRRNEIASHSIT
;
A
#
# COMPACT_ATOMS: atom_id res chain seq x y z
N MET A 1 16.03 -48.03 45.50
CA MET A 1 16.80 -47.43 46.61
C MET A 1 17.78 -46.42 46.03
N MET A 2 17.92 -45.25 46.67
CA MET A 2 18.73 -44.08 46.29
C MET A 2 18.12 -43.07 45.29
N THR A 3 17.26 -42.25 45.88
CA THR A 3 17.10 -40.79 45.72
C THR A 3 18.29 -39.99 45.18
N ARG A 4 18.03 -39.05 44.25
CA ARG A 4 18.69 -37.72 44.23
C ARG A 4 17.69 -36.62 43.83
N LEU A 5 17.90 -35.50 44.51
CA LEU A 5 17.05 -34.33 44.72
C LEU A 5 17.46 -33.18 43.78
N THR A 6 16.57 -32.19 43.60
CA THR A 6 16.78 -30.80 43.09
C THR A 6 17.14 -30.64 41.61
N THR A 7 16.54 -29.75 40.80
CA THR A 7 16.15 -28.35 41.08
C THR A 7 15.04 -27.91 40.11
N LEU A 8 13.94 -27.35 40.61
CA LEU A 8 12.97 -26.61 39.79
C LEU A 8 13.61 -25.27 39.42
N ALA A 9 14.21 -25.18 38.23
CA ALA A 9 14.52 -23.89 37.63
C ALA A 9 13.20 -23.32 37.10
N PHE A 10 12.64 -22.35 37.83
CA PHE A 10 11.66 -21.41 37.28
C PHE A 10 12.37 -20.59 36.18
N GLY A 11 12.41 -21.17 34.99
CA GLY A 11 12.81 -20.46 33.78
C GLY A 11 11.70 -19.49 33.43
N LEU A 12 11.91 -18.20 33.69
CA LEU A 12 11.24 -17.14 32.95
C LEU A 12 11.43 -17.46 31.46
N PHE A 13 10.41 -18.01 30.83
CA PHE A 13 10.31 -18.10 29.37
C PHE A 13 10.16 -16.66 28.86
N VAL A 14 11.28 -15.93 28.82
CA VAL A 14 11.43 -14.78 27.94
C VAL A 14 11.35 -15.37 26.55
N TRP A 15 10.15 -15.36 25.97
CA TRP A 15 9.96 -15.53 24.54
C TRP A 15 10.72 -14.38 23.89
N HIS A 16 11.98 -14.63 23.57
CA HIS A 16 12.68 -13.86 22.55
C HIS A 16 11.91 -14.15 21.26
N CYS A 17 10.96 -13.28 20.94
CA CYS A 17 10.44 -13.17 19.59
C CYS A 17 11.57 -12.55 18.77
N GLU A 18 12.59 -13.35 18.45
CA GLU A 18 13.48 -13.00 17.37
C GLU A 18 12.68 -13.17 16.09
N LEU A 19 12.31 -12.04 15.49
CA LEU A 19 11.80 -12.02 14.13
C LEU A 19 12.97 -12.45 13.23
N GLN A 20 13.14 -13.76 13.07
CA GLN A 20 14.09 -14.31 12.09
C GLN A 20 13.57 -13.92 10.72
N LEU A 21 14.09 -12.80 10.21
CA LEU A 21 13.91 -12.41 8.83
C LEU A 21 14.70 -13.39 7.98
N THR A 22 14.09 -14.52 7.64
CA THR A 22 14.66 -15.46 6.69
C THR A 22 14.72 -14.76 5.33
N THR A 23 15.76 -15.06 4.56
CA THR A 23 15.76 -14.70 3.13
C THR A 23 14.46 -15.21 2.53
N ALA A 24 13.73 -14.36 1.81
CA ALA A 24 12.52 -14.80 1.14
C ALA A 24 12.88 -15.96 0.20
N ASP A 25 12.30 -17.13 0.44
CA ASP A 25 12.46 -18.28 -0.43
C ASP A 25 11.84 -18.00 -1.80
N VAL A 26 12.25 -18.77 -2.81
CA VAL A 26 11.65 -18.70 -4.14
C VAL A 26 10.14 -18.95 -4.03
N CYS A 27 9.34 -18.09 -4.66
CA CYS A 27 7.89 -18.16 -4.57
C CYS A 27 7.34 -19.49 -5.10
N ASP A 28 6.71 -20.30 -4.23
CA ASP A 28 5.93 -21.46 -4.66
C ASP A 28 4.55 -21.00 -5.15
N VAL A 29 4.39 -20.96 -6.47
CA VAL A 29 3.17 -20.45 -7.13
C VAL A 29 1.92 -21.19 -6.65
N ARG A 30 1.98 -22.51 -6.45
CA ARG A 30 0.82 -23.30 -6.02
C ARG A 30 0.35 -22.92 -4.62
N THR A 31 1.28 -22.75 -3.68
CA THR A 31 0.95 -22.34 -2.31
C THR A 31 0.47 -20.88 -2.28
N CYS A 32 1.07 -20.00 -3.08
CA CYS A 32 0.68 -18.61 -3.16
C CYS A 32 -0.72 -18.44 -3.79
N ASP A 33 -1.00 -19.09 -4.92
CA ASP A 33 -2.29 -19.02 -5.62
C ASP A 33 -3.46 -19.58 -4.80
N ALA A 34 -3.18 -20.47 -3.82
CA ALA A 34 -4.19 -20.97 -2.89
C ALA A 34 -4.63 -19.91 -1.84
N ASN A 35 -3.93 -18.77 -1.74
CA ASN A 35 -4.22 -17.70 -0.80
C ASN A 35 -4.57 -16.39 -1.54
N PRO A 36 -5.77 -15.81 -1.33
CA PRO A 36 -6.18 -14.57 -2.02
C PRO A 36 -5.33 -13.34 -1.67
N ASN A 37 -4.53 -13.39 -0.59
CA ASN A 37 -3.65 -12.31 -0.16
C ASN A 37 -2.20 -12.49 -0.65
N CYS A 38 -1.93 -13.46 -1.53
CA CYS A 38 -0.59 -13.73 -2.05
C CYS A 38 -0.56 -13.59 -3.57
N SER A 39 0.49 -12.96 -4.08
CA SER A 39 0.80 -12.96 -5.50
C SER A 39 2.31 -13.06 -5.68
N CYS A 40 2.76 -14.04 -6.47
CA CYS A 40 4.15 -14.11 -6.91
C CYS A 40 4.41 -13.02 -7.98
N ILE A 41 5.67 -12.57 -8.10
CA ILE A 41 6.11 -11.72 -9.21
C ILE A 41 5.89 -12.47 -10.52
N SER A 42 5.18 -11.84 -11.46
CA SER A 42 4.81 -12.45 -12.73
C SER A 42 4.58 -11.38 -13.80
N MET A 43 4.85 -11.73 -15.06
CA MET A 43 4.49 -10.93 -16.23
C MET A 43 3.13 -11.32 -16.82
N LYS A 44 2.50 -12.38 -16.29
CA LYS A 44 1.18 -12.83 -16.75
C LYS A 44 0.10 -11.94 -16.15
N PRO A 45 -0.96 -11.60 -16.92
CA PRO A 45 -2.12 -10.93 -16.36
C PRO A 45 -2.67 -11.69 -15.13
N PRO A 46 -3.11 -10.97 -14.09
CA PRO A 46 -3.71 -11.59 -12.93
C PRO A 46 -5.08 -12.19 -13.27
N ALA A 47 -5.60 -13.05 -12.39
CA ALA A 47 -6.95 -13.61 -12.46
C ALA A 47 -7.29 -14.37 -13.76
N GLY A 48 -6.29 -14.83 -14.51
CA GLY A 48 -6.49 -15.57 -15.78
C GLY A 48 -7.00 -14.71 -16.93
N LEU A 49 -6.88 -13.37 -16.83
CA LEU A 49 -7.22 -12.47 -17.92
C LEU A 49 -6.29 -12.66 -19.12
N THR A 50 -6.80 -12.33 -20.29
CA THR A 50 -6.01 -12.23 -21.53
C THR A 50 -5.60 -10.77 -21.76
N MET A 51 -4.56 -10.54 -22.56
CA MET A 51 -4.05 -9.17 -22.79
C MET A 51 -5.09 -8.24 -23.44
N ASP A 52 -5.98 -8.79 -24.26
CA ASP A 52 -7.08 -8.09 -24.94
C ASP A 52 -8.25 -7.75 -24.01
N THR A 53 -8.42 -8.48 -22.91
CA THR A 53 -9.50 -8.25 -21.93
C THR A 53 -9.02 -7.52 -20.67
N MET A 54 -7.70 -7.40 -20.48
CA MET A 54 -7.11 -6.74 -19.31
C MET A 54 -7.32 -5.21 -19.36
N PRO A 55 -7.94 -4.60 -18.33
CA PRO A 55 -8.01 -3.16 -18.24
C PRO A 55 -6.63 -2.54 -18.04
N GLN A 56 -6.30 -1.51 -18.83
CA GLN A 56 -5.09 -0.72 -18.60
C GLN A 56 -5.33 0.27 -17.46
N PHE A 57 -4.65 0.07 -16.34
CA PHE A 57 -4.58 1.06 -15.28
C PHE A 57 -3.50 2.10 -15.59
N VAL A 58 -3.80 3.37 -15.31
CA VAL A 58 -2.82 4.47 -15.34
C VAL A 58 -2.89 5.14 -13.98
N MET A 59 -1.78 5.13 -13.25
CA MET A 59 -1.68 5.76 -11.93
C MET A 59 -1.07 7.14 -12.09
N LEU A 60 -1.85 8.18 -11.80
CA LEU A 60 -1.33 9.54 -11.67
C LEU A 60 -0.93 9.76 -10.22
N THR A 61 0.36 9.99 -9.99
CA THR A 61 0.88 10.25 -8.65
C THR A 61 1.46 11.65 -8.56
N PHE A 62 1.32 12.25 -7.38
CA PHE A 62 1.99 13.50 -7.03
C PHE A 62 2.76 13.26 -5.73
N ASP A 63 4.03 13.65 -5.76
CA ASP A 63 4.92 13.54 -4.62
C ASP A 63 5.03 14.91 -3.92
N ASP A 64 5.47 14.87 -2.67
CA ASP A 64 5.73 16.01 -1.79
C ASP A 64 4.48 16.72 -1.23
N ALA A 65 4.73 17.86 -0.59
CA ALA A 65 3.74 18.57 0.21
C ALA A 65 2.64 19.22 -0.62
N VAL A 66 1.39 18.99 -0.22
CA VAL A 66 0.22 19.73 -0.73
C VAL A 66 0.09 21.05 0.03
N ASN A 67 0.13 22.17 -0.68
CA ASN A 67 0.09 23.52 -0.10
C ASN A 67 -0.56 24.53 -1.08
N GLU A 68 -0.49 25.82 -0.74
CA GLU A 68 -1.06 26.90 -1.56
C GLU A 68 -0.51 26.95 -3.00
N GLY A 69 0.74 26.56 -3.19
CA GLY A 69 1.42 26.61 -4.48
C GLY A 69 0.87 25.62 -5.51
N ASN A 70 0.27 24.51 -5.05
CA ASN A 70 -0.16 23.43 -5.94
C ASN A 70 -1.66 23.09 -5.84
N ILE A 71 -2.36 23.46 -4.76
CA ILE A 71 -3.77 23.09 -4.56
C ILE A 71 -4.69 23.61 -5.68
N HIS A 72 -4.42 24.80 -6.21
CA HIS A 72 -5.21 25.36 -7.32
C HIS A 72 -5.09 24.51 -8.59
N PHE A 73 -3.89 24.03 -8.89
CA PHE A 73 -3.65 23.12 -10.01
C PHE A 73 -4.41 21.79 -9.81
N TYR A 74 -4.35 21.20 -8.62
CA TYR A 74 -5.07 19.95 -8.35
C TYR A 74 -6.59 20.11 -8.46
N ARG A 75 -7.15 21.23 -7.97
CA ARG A 75 -8.58 21.54 -8.11
C ARG A 75 -9.01 21.68 -9.56
N GLU A 76 -8.20 22.31 -10.41
CA GLU A 76 -8.48 22.41 -11.85
C GLU A 76 -8.39 21.04 -12.55
N LEU A 77 -7.33 20.30 -12.25
CA LEU A 77 -7.04 19.01 -12.86
C LEU A 77 -8.12 17.98 -12.52
N LEU A 78 -8.44 17.83 -11.24
CA LEU A 78 -9.27 16.74 -10.70
C LEU A 78 -10.69 17.18 -10.36
N GLY A 79 -10.90 18.46 -10.03
CA GLY A 79 -12.19 18.98 -9.56
C GLY A 79 -13.15 19.46 -10.66
N SER A 80 -12.73 19.52 -11.92
CA SER A 80 -13.55 20.06 -13.01
C SER A 80 -14.65 19.11 -13.50
N GLY A 81 -14.64 17.82 -13.11
CA GLY A 81 -15.56 16.80 -13.62
C GLY A 81 -15.43 16.50 -15.12
N LYS A 82 -14.46 17.14 -15.80
CA LYS A 82 -14.21 16.98 -17.24
C LYS A 82 -13.45 15.70 -17.57
N ARG A 83 -12.70 15.17 -16.60
CA ARG A 83 -11.84 13.99 -16.78
C ARG A 83 -12.51 12.78 -16.15
N LYS A 84 -13.04 11.92 -17.00
CA LYS A 84 -13.77 10.71 -16.60
C LYS A 84 -13.13 9.46 -17.19
N ASN A 85 -13.19 8.38 -16.44
CA ASN A 85 -12.87 7.05 -16.96
C ASN A 85 -13.89 6.70 -18.06
N LYS A 86 -13.43 6.35 -19.26
CA LYS A 86 -14.30 6.10 -20.42
C LYS A 86 -15.23 4.90 -20.23
N ALA A 87 -14.80 3.89 -19.49
CA ALA A 87 -15.57 2.67 -19.29
C ALA A 87 -16.59 2.83 -18.15
N THR A 88 -16.22 3.48 -17.04
CA THR A 88 -17.09 3.59 -15.85
C THR A 88 -17.86 4.90 -15.75
N GLY A 89 -17.43 5.96 -16.43
CA GLY A 89 -18.00 7.31 -16.33
C GLY A 89 -17.68 8.04 -15.01
N CYS A 90 -16.96 7.40 -14.08
CA CYS A 90 -16.51 8.02 -12.84
C CYS A 90 -15.45 9.09 -13.11
N ASP A 91 -15.37 10.09 -12.25
CA ASP A 91 -14.26 11.04 -12.27
C ASP A 91 -12.93 10.31 -12.02
N ILE A 92 -11.87 10.75 -12.68
CA ILE A 92 -10.52 10.21 -12.40
C ILE A 92 -10.06 10.67 -11.02
N ALA A 93 -9.21 9.85 -10.39
CA ALA A 93 -8.55 10.17 -9.13
C ALA A 93 -7.02 10.07 -9.30
N ALA A 94 -6.29 10.62 -8.34
CA ALA A 94 -4.85 10.53 -8.24
C ALA A 94 -4.44 10.00 -6.85
N THR A 95 -3.19 9.60 -6.73
CA THR A 95 -2.56 9.24 -5.46
C THR A 95 -1.55 10.31 -5.08
N PHE A 96 -1.64 10.83 -3.85
CA PHE A 96 -0.74 11.85 -3.33
C PHE A 96 0.18 11.22 -2.29
N PHE A 97 1.46 11.09 -2.61
CA PHE A 97 2.51 10.69 -1.68
C PHE A 97 3.03 11.95 -0.97
N VAL A 98 2.45 12.26 0.19
CA VAL A 98 2.68 13.54 0.88
C VAL A 98 3.82 13.47 1.90
N SER A 99 4.76 14.41 1.81
CA SER A 99 5.77 14.69 2.83
C SER A 99 5.26 15.73 3.82
N ALA A 100 5.75 15.73 5.06
CA ALA A 100 5.19 16.57 6.12
C ALA A 100 5.66 18.04 6.07
N GLU A 101 6.86 18.31 5.54
CA GLU A 101 7.40 19.67 5.46
C GLU A 101 6.55 20.55 4.53
N TYR A 102 6.05 21.69 5.02
CA TYR A 102 5.13 22.59 4.30
C TYR A 102 3.74 22.01 3.95
N LEU A 103 3.35 20.86 4.53
CA LEU A 103 2.06 20.24 4.24
C LEU A 103 0.89 21.00 4.89
N ASN A 104 -0.14 21.31 4.08
CA ASN A 104 -1.43 21.77 4.59
C ASN A 104 -2.42 20.61 4.69
N TYR A 105 -2.64 20.12 5.92
CA TYR A 105 -3.57 19.01 6.20
C TYR A 105 -5.03 19.29 5.80
N GLN A 106 -5.47 20.55 5.75
CA GLN A 106 -6.82 20.88 5.28
C GLN A 106 -6.97 20.57 3.79
N TYR A 107 -5.93 20.85 3.00
CA TYR A 107 -5.92 20.52 1.57
C TYR A 107 -5.79 19.03 1.31
N VAL A 108 -5.00 18.32 2.13
CA VAL A 108 -4.98 16.85 2.11
C VAL A 108 -6.37 16.29 2.39
N HIS A 109 -7.07 16.80 3.40
CA HIS A 109 -8.43 16.39 3.72
C HIS A 109 -9.40 16.70 2.56
N GLU A 110 -9.29 17.87 1.93
CA GLU A 110 -10.07 18.19 0.73
C GLU A 110 -9.84 17.16 -0.39
N LEU A 111 -8.58 16.85 -0.71
CA LEU A 111 -8.25 15.87 -1.74
C LEU A 111 -8.80 14.48 -1.42
N TYR A 112 -8.71 14.05 -0.16
CA TYR A 112 -9.27 12.80 0.34
C TYR A 112 -10.81 12.75 0.21
N THR A 113 -11.51 13.80 0.63
CA THR A 113 -12.99 13.86 0.50
C THR A 113 -13.46 13.83 -0.95
N ARG A 114 -12.59 14.25 -1.88
CA ARG A 114 -12.78 14.11 -3.34
C ARG A 114 -12.32 12.75 -3.90
N ARG A 115 -12.14 11.74 -3.05
CA ARG A 115 -11.80 10.34 -3.40
C ARG A 115 -10.41 10.14 -4.01
N ASN A 116 -9.48 11.06 -3.75
CA ASN A 116 -8.07 10.81 -4.04
C ASN A 116 -7.44 9.96 -2.94
N GLU A 117 -6.46 9.16 -3.31
CA GLU A 117 -5.68 8.38 -2.36
C GLU A 117 -4.60 9.26 -1.73
N ILE A 118 -4.41 9.14 -0.43
CA ILE A 118 -3.35 9.83 0.32
C ILE A 118 -2.42 8.77 0.91
N ALA A 119 -1.15 8.85 0.54
CA ALA A 119 -0.08 7.97 0.99
C ALA A 119 1.05 8.79 1.63
N SER A 120 1.89 8.15 2.44
CA SER A 120 3.01 8.82 3.11
C SER A 120 4.23 8.89 2.20
N HIS A 121 4.90 10.05 2.20
CA HIS A 121 6.22 10.27 1.62
C HIS A 121 7.16 10.84 2.69
N SER A 122 7.34 10.07 3.78
CA SER A 122 8.13 10.43 4.97
C SER A 122 7.66 11.71 5.70
N ILE A 123 8.34 12.00 6.81
CA ILE A 123 8.18 13.26 7.56
C ILE A 123 9.25 14.27 7.13
N THR A 124 10.48 13.77 6.94
CA THR A 124 11.70 14.52 6.63
C THR A 124 12.36 13.98 5.39
#